data_AF-A0A416G7F8-F1
#
_entry.id   AF-A0A416G7F8-F1
#
_cell.length_a   1.000
_cell.length_b   1.000
_cell.length_c   1.000
_cell.angle_alpha   90.00
_cell.angle_beta   90.00
_cell.angle_gamma   90.00
#
_symmetry.space_group_name_H-M   'P 1'
#
loop_
_entity.id
_entity.type
_entity.pdbx_description
1 polymer ?
#
loop_
_entity_poly.entity_id
_entity_poly.type
_entity_poly.pdbx_seq_one_letter_code
_entity_poly.pdbx_strand_id
1 'polypeptide(L)'
;MDCYGDAPLENVGYAVIDLDGDGIEELVIGTTERFTDEFYGKLILALYTRDGEDTKHTVFQSIARDRYYYAGENKFANLGSSGADDSVDITVQYAGGTLTDIGIVTDPADYVQMELTPMREWIQTIGLPGCPDV
;
A
#
# COMPACT_ATOMS: atom_id res chain seq x y z
N MET A 1 7.02 17.12 2.40
CA MET A 1 8.05 16.08 2.54
C MET A 1 7.45 14.82 1.99
N ASP A 2 8.12 14.07 1.12
CA ASP A 2 7.62 12.75 0.70
C ASP A 2 7.90 11.72 1.81
N CYS A 3 7.32 10.52 1.70
CA CYS A 3 7.49 9.46 2.70
C CYS A 3 8.94 8.96 2.85
N TYR A 4 9.84 9.36 1.94
CA TYR A 4 11.24 8.92 1.95
C TYR A 4 12.08 9.71 2.96
N GLY A 5 11.80 10.99 3.19
CA GLY A 5 12.27 11.79 4.33
C GLY A 5 13.66 11.45 4.92
N ASP A 6 13.78 11.53 6.25
CA ASP A 6 15.05 11.31 6.98
C ASP A 6 15.26 9.83 7.39
N ALA A 7 14.22 9.00 7.33
CA ALA A 7 14.26 7.60 7.78
C ALA A 7 13.43 6.68 6.86
N PRO A 8 13.80 6.56 5.56
CA PRO A 8 12.97 5.85 4.57
C PRO A 8 12.72 4.37 4.92
N LEU A 9 13.71 3.70 5.53
CA LEU A 9 13.62 2.28 5.92
C LEU A 9 12.71 2.03 7.13
N GLU A 10 12.38 3.09 7.88
CA GLU A 10 11.44 3.06 9.00
C GLU A 10 10.05 3.53 8.57
N ASN A 11 9.99 4.52 7.67
CA ASN A 11 8.75 5.14 7.20
C ASN A 11 8.00 4.27 6.19
N VAL A 12 8.71 3.45 5.42
CA VAL A 12 8.14 2.52 4.46
C VAL A 12 8.28 1.11 5.00
N GLY A 13 7.19 0.35 4.89
CA GLY A 13 7.12 -1.04 5.29
C GLY A 13 6.48 -1.92 4.24
N TYR A 14 6.45 -3.21 4.53
CA TYR A 14 5.84 -4.23 3.71
C TYR A 14 5.00 -5.19 4.54
N ALA A 15 4.07 -5.87 3.88
CA ALA A 15 3.38 -7.04 4.40
C ALA A 15 3.31 -8.11 3.29
N VAL A 16 3.46 -9.37 3.69
CA VAL A 16 3.19 -10.53 2.84
C VAL A 16 2.03 -11.27 3.48
N ILE A 17 0.84 -11.14 2.90
CA ILE A 17 -0.42 -11.64 3.49
C ILE A 17 -1.38 -12.10 2.40
N ASP A 18 -2.19 -13.12 2.71
CA ASP A 18 -3.35 -13.50 1.90
C ASP A 18 -4.49 -12.52 2.20
N LEU A 19 -4.69 -11.55 1.30
CA LEU A 19 -5.55 -10.39 1.54
C LEU A 19 -7.03 -10.71 1.33
N ASP A 20 -7.36 -11.58 0.37
CA ASP A 20 -8.74 -11.93 0.02
C ASP A 20 -9.15 -13.37 0.41
N GLY A 21 -8.22 -14.16 0.95
CA GLY A 21 -8.47 -15.50 1.46
C GLY A 21 -8.46 -16.59 0.38
N ASP A 22 -7.83 -16.34 -0.77
CA ASP A 22 -7.74 -17.30 -1.88
C ASP A 22 -6.56 -18.29 -1.75
N GLY A 23 -5.70 -18.10 -0.75
CA GLY A 23 -4.52 -18.92 -0.48
C GLY A 23 -3.24 -18.44 -1.18
N ILE A 24 -3.28 -17.31 -1.90
CA ILE A 24 -2.13 -16.64 -2.49
C ILE A 24 -1.78 -15.42 -1.64
N GLU A 25 -0.52 -15.31 -1.22
CA GLU A 25 -0.06 -14.12 -0.49
C GLU A 25 0.24 -12.97 -1.46
N GLU A 26 -0.34 -11.80 -1.18
CA GLU A 26 0.00 -10.51 -1.77
C GLU A 26 1.20 -9.87 -1.06
N LEU A 27 1.99 -9.11 -1.84
CA LEU A 27 2.97 -8.18 -1.30
C LEU A 27 2.36 -6.77 -1.29
N VAL A 28 2.19 -6.21 -0.10
CA VAL A 28 1.79 -4.83 0.10
C VAL A 28 3.01 -4.00 0.50
N ILE A 29 3.19 -2.84 -0.11
CA ILE A 29 4.19 -1.84 0.27
C ILE A 29 3.45 -0.56 0.62
N GLY A 30 3.75 0.02 1.78
CA GLY A 30 3.04 1.21 2.26
C GLY A 30 3.82 1.98 3.32
N THR A 31 3.22 3.05 3.81
CA THR A 31 3.78 3.85 4.91
C THR A 31 3.44 3.21 6.26
N THR A 32 4.40 3.21 7.16
CA THR A 32 4.25 2.67 8.52
C THR A 32 3.57 3.70 9.43
N GLU A 33 3.12 3.26 10.61
CA GLU A 33 2.53 4.13 11.64
C GLU A 33 3.42 5.30 12.07
N ARG A 34 4.73 5.21 11.84
CA ARG A 34 5.71 6.27 12.13
C ARG A 34 5.49 7.50 11.26
N PHE A 35 4.94 7.33 10.06
CA PHE A 35 4.73 8.41 9.10
C PHE A 35 3.30 8.94 9.18
N THR A 36 3.12 10.10 9.83
CA THR A 36 1.79 10.63 10.20
C THR A 36 1.35 11.86 9.40
N ASP A 37 1.98 12.12 8.25
CA ASP A 37 1.60 13.23 7.37
C ASP A 37 0.19 13.01 6.80
N GLU A 38 -0.60 14.08 6.65
CA GLU A 38 -1.99 13.98 6.18
C GLU A 38 -2.09 13.43 4.74
N PHE A 39 -1.05 13.61 3.92
CA PHE A 39 -1.07 13.22 2.52
C PHE A 39 -0.50 11.83 2.29
N TYR A 40 0.65 11.49 2.89
CA TYR A 40 1.26 10.16 2.71
C TYR A 40 1.07 9.21 3.90
N GLY A 41 0.52 9.64 5.04
CA GLY A 41 0.20 8.74 6.14
C GLY A 41 -0.87 7.72 5.73
N LYS A 42 -0.68 6.46 6.16
CA LYS A 42 -1.53 5.30 5.81
C LYS A 42 -1.59 4.99 4.30
N LEU A 43 -0.76 5.63 3.48
CA LEU A 43 -0.73 5.42 2.03
C LEU A 43 -0.16 4.03 1.72
N ILE A 44 -0.83 3.30 0.84
CA ILE A 44 -0.32 2.09 0.21
C ILE A 44 0.35 2.48 -1.09
N LEU A 45 1.66 2.29 -1.14
CA LEU A 45 2.51 2.66 -2.27
C LEU A 45 2.31 1.70 -3.45
N ALA A 46 2.18 0.39 -3.18
CA ALA A 46 1.93 -0.61 -4.20
C ALA A 46 1.32 -1.88 -3.62
N LEU A 47 0.52 -2.56 -4.44
CA LEU A 47 0.02 -3.90 -4.19
C LEU A 47 0.42 -4.79 -5.36
N TYR A 48 1.05 -5.92 -5.03
CA TYR A 48 1.41 -6.96 -5.98
C TYR A 48 0.80 -8.28 -5.56
N THR A 49 0.37 -9.06 -6.53
CA THR A 49 -0.02 -10.46 -6.35
C THR A 49 0.83 -11.34 -7.27
N ARG A 50 0.63 -12.65 -7.21
CA ARG A 50 1.16 -13.59 -8.19
C ARG A 50 0.06 -14.52 -8.66
N ASP A 51 0.16 -15.00 -9.89
CA ASP A 51 -0.66 -16.13 -10.31
C ASP A 51 -0.04 -17.46 -9.85
N GLY A 52 -0.80 -18.55 -10.01
CA GLY A 52 -0.37 -19.90 -9.68
C GLY A 52 0.86 -20.41 -10.46
N GLU A 53 1.36 -19.65 -11.44
CA GLU A 53 2.60 -19.95 -12.20
C GLU A 53 3.79 -19.05 -11.79
N ASP A 54 3.70 -18.38 -10.63
CA ASP A 54 4.75 -17.50 -10.06
C ASP A 54 5.01 -16.22 -10.87
N THR A 55 4.09 -15.86 -11.78
CA THR A 55 4.15 -14.57 -12.46
C THR A 55 3.62 -13.49 -11.53
N LYS A 56 4.46 -12.50 -11.22
CA LYS A 56 4.07 -11.34 -10.40
C LYS A 56 3.25 -10.36 -11.22
N HIS A 57 2.13 -9.92 -10.67
CA HIS A 57 1.23 -8.95 -11.27
C HIS A 57 1.11 -7.73 -10.35
N THR A 58 1.27 -6.55 -10.92
CA THR A 58 0.96 -5.29 -10.22
C THR A 58 -0.54 -5.10 -10.21
N VAL A 59 -1.15 -5.01 -9.03
CA VAL A 59 -2.57 -4.69 -8.88
C VAL A 59 -2.76 -3.18 -9.01
N PHE A 60 -1.99 -2.39 -8.26
CA PHE A 60 -1.92 -0.94 -8.41
C PHE A 60 -0.60 -0.37 -7.88
N GLN A 61 -0.31 0.87 -8.26
CA GLN A 61 0.75 1.70 -7.66
C GLN A 61 0.21 3.10 -7.38
N SER A 62 0.40 3.59 -6.16
CA SER A 62 0.06 4.98 -5.84
C SER A 62 1.02 5.95 -6.50
N ILE A 63 0.47 6.98 -7.13
CA ILE A 63 1.19 8.16 -7.63
C ILE A 63 0.53 9.43 -7.09
N ALA A 64 1.17 10.59 -7.29
CA ALA A 64 0.72 11.86 -6.72
C ALA A 64 -0.74 12.23 -7.02
N ARG A 65 -1.33 11.68 -8.09
CA ARG A 65 -2.71 11.94 -8.54
C ARG A 65 -3.60 10.69 -8.59
N ASP A 66 -3.13 9.57 -8.05
CA ASP A 66 -3.89 8.33 -7.95
C ASP A 66 -3.37 7.60 -6.71
N ARG A 67 -4.03 7.81 -5.58
CA ARG A 67 -3.55 7.38 -4.25
C ARG A 67 -4.49 6.33 -3.68
N TYR A 68 -3.91 5.35 -3.00
CA TYR A 68 -4.64 4.25 -2.37
C TYR A 68 -4.36 4.24 -0.87
N TYR A 69 -5.40 4.29 -0.06
CA TYR A 69 -5.33 4.20 1.40
C TYR A 69 -6.05 2.94 1.87
N TYR A 70 -5.52 2.27 2.89
CA TYR A 70 -6.13 1.05 3.39
C TYR A 70 -7.42 1.36 4.16
N ALA A 71 -8.51 0.70 3.79
CA ALA A 71 -9.84 0.86 4.39
C ALA A 71 -10.24 -0.35 5.25
N GLY A 72 -9.31 -1.26 5.55
CA GLY A 72 -9.56 -2.49 6.30
C GLY A 72 -9.93 -3.68 5.39
N GLU A 73 -9.80 -4.89 5.95
CA GLU A 73 -10.03 -6.16 5.24
C GLU A 73 -9.24 -6.20 3.92
N ASN A 74 -9.92 -6.35 2.79
CA ASN A 74 -9.39 -6.35 1.43
C ASN A 74 -9.79 -5.08 0.66
N LYS A 75 -9.94 -3.92 1.33
CA LYS A 75 -10.48 -2.69 0.71
C LYS A 75 -9.51 -1.54 0.75
N PHE A 76 -9.59 -0.70 -0.27
CA PHE A 76 -8.77 0.50 -0.42
C PHE A 76 -9.64 1.68 -0.85
N ALA A 77 -9.44 2.84 -0.22
CA ALA A 77 -9.96 4.10 -0.72
C ALA A 77 -9.03 4.60 -1.83
N ASN A 78 -9.58 4.88 -3.01
CA ASN A 78 -8.85 5.41 -4.15
C ASN A 78 -9.21 6.88 -4.40
N LEU A 79 -8.18 7.73 -4.29
CA LEU A 79 -8.26 9.17 -4.49
C LEU A 79 -7.47 9.54 -5.73
N GLY A 80 -8.19 9.62 -6.85
CA GLY A 80 -7.66 9.98 -8.16
C GLY A 80 -8.01 11.41 -8.57
N SER A 81 -7.17 12.04 -9.39
CA SER A 81 -7.49 13.31 -10.05
C SER A 81 -6.84 13.39 -11.42
N SER A 82 -7.65 13.57 -12.46
CA SER A 82 -7.17 13.72 -13.84
C SER A 82 -7.34 15.15 -14.40
N GLY A 83 -7.94 16.08 -13.64
CA GLY A 83 -8.19 17.45 -14.12
C GLY A 83 -8.91 18.34 -13.10
N ALA A 84 -9.42 19.48 -13.57
CA ALA A 84 -10.13 20.47 -12.74
C ALA A 84 -11.56 20.04 -12.35
N ASP A 85 -12.18 19.15 -13.14
CA ASP A 85 -13.55 18.66 -12.92
C ASP A 85 -13.63 17.12 -12.77
N ASP A 86 -12.51 16.40 -12.91
CA ASP A 86 -12.47 14.94 -12.80
C ASP A 86 -11.63 14.50 -11.59
N SER A 87 -12.35 14.07 -10.56
CA SER A 87 -11.82 13.41 -9.36
C SER A 87 -12.46 12.04 -9.20
N VAL A 88 -11.63 11.06 -8.84
CA VAL A 88 -12.08 9.74 -8.38
C VAL A 88 -12.00 9.75 -6.87
N ASP A 89 -13.11 9.43 -6.23
CA ASP A 89 -13.20 9.20 -4.80
C ASP A 89 -14.14 8.00 -4.60
N ILE A 90 -13.55 6.82 -4.52
CA ILE A 90 -14.27 5.54 -4.46
C ILE A 90 -13.57 4.60 -3.49
N THR A 91 -14.31 3.60 -3.01
CA THR A 91 -13.74 2.45 -2.32
C THR A 91 -13.72 1.27 -3.28
N VAL A 92 -12.56 0.66 -3.43
CA VAL A 92 -12.37 -0.56 -4.21
C VAL A 92 -12.14 -1.75 -3.28
N GLN A 93 -12.65 -2.91 -3.67
CA GLN A 93 -12.37 -4.19 -3.03
C GLN A 93 -11.44 -5.01 -3.91
N TYR A 94 -10.40 -5.56 -3.29
CA TYR A 94 -9.47 -6.50 -3.88
C TYR A 94 -10.01 -7.93 -3.82
N ALA A 95 -10.05 -8.61 -4.96
CA ALA A 95 -10.31 -10.05 -5.05
C ALA A 95 -9.71 -10.63 -6.34
N GLY A 96 -9.04 -11.78 -6.24
CA GLY A 96 -8.49 -12.53 -7.37
C GLY A 96 -7.60 -11.69 -8.28
N GLY A 97 -6.73 -10.86 -7.71
CA GLY A 97 -5.81 -10.00 -8.46
C GLY A 97 -6.43 -8.74 -9.07
N THR A 98 -7.70 -8.44 -8.80
CA THR A 98 -8.42 -7.30 -9.42
C THR A 98 -9.05 -6.39 -8.38
N LEU A 99 -9.21 -5.11 -8.73
CA LEU A 99 -9.96 -4.13 -7.94
C LEU A 99 -11.36 -3.91 -8.53
N THR A 100 -12.38 -3.96 -7.68
CA THR A 100 -13.78 -3.67 -8.04
C THR A 100 -14.30 -2.51 -7.20
N ASP A 101 -14.84 -1.46 -7.85
CA ASP A 101 -15.59 -0.40 -7.16
C ASP A 101 -16.85 -0.99 -6.51
N ILE A 102 -17.00 -0.77 -5.20
CA ILE A 102 -18.14 -1.27 -4.41
C ILE A 102 -19.24 -0.23 -4.21
N GLY A 103 -19.15 0.94 -4.86
CA GLY A 103 -20.21 1.95 -4.90
C GLY A 103 -20.35 2.77 -3.61
N ILE A 104 -19.30 2.78 -2.77
CA ILE A 104 -19.25 3.58 -1.54
C ILE A 104 -17.94 4.37 -1.47
N VAL A 105 -17.95 5.42 -0.65
CA VAL A 105 -16.77 6.22 -0.33
C VAL A 105 -16.42 6.02 1.14
N THR A 106 -15.17 5.70 1.42
CA THR A 106 -14.66 5.58 2.79
C THR A 106 -14.22 6.97 3.25
N ASP A 107 -14.73 7.44 4.39
CA ASP A 107 -14.30 8.72 4.95
C ASP A 107 -12.80 8.64 5.31
N PRO A 108 -11.98 9.67 5.02
CA PRO A 108 -10.58 9.69 5.43
C PRO A 108 -10.33 9.44 6.93
N ALA A 109 -11.28 9.78 7.80
CA ALA A 109 -11.23 9.46 9.23
C ALA A 109 -11.27 7.94 9.52
N ASP A 110 -11.86 7.16 8.61
CA ASP A 110 -12.01 5.70 8.70
C ASP A 110 -10.86 4.94 8.04
N TYR A 111 -9.88 5.63 7.44
CA TYR A 111 -8.68 4.96 6.93
C TYR A 111 -7.92 4.28 8.07
N VAL A 112 -7.51 3.04 7.82
CA VAL A 112 -6.84 2.18 8.80
C VAL A 112 -5.35 2.18 8.51
N GLN A 113 -4.53 2.31 9.55
CA GLN A 113 -3.10 2.05 9.40
C GLN A 113 -2.91 0.56 9.18
N MET A 114 -2.39 0.19 8.01
CA MET A 114 -2.02 -1.21 7.78
C MET A 114 -0.82 -1.57 8.65
N GLU A 115 -0.89 -2.73 9.29
CA GLU A 115 0.23 -3.30 10.03
C GLU A 115 1.32 -3.73 9.03
N LEU A 116 2.41 -2.98 8.99
CA LEU A 116 3.52 -3.19 8.06
C LEU A 116 4.82 -3.41 8.81
N THR A 117 5.59 -4.41 8.38
CA THR A 117 6.97 -4.59 8.85
C THR A 117 7.85 -3.51 8.21
N PRO A 118 8.61 -2.70 8.97
CA PRO A 118 9.51 -1.71 8.40
C PRO A 118 10.53 -2.32 7.44
N MET A 119 10.83 -1.63 6.34
CA MET A 119 11.75 -2.12 5.30
C MET A 119 13.16 -2.43 5.82
N ARG A 120 13.60 -1.80 6.91
CA ARG A 120 14.88 -2.13 7.57
C ARG A 120 15.00 -3.62 7.95
N GLU A 121 13.89 -4.27 8.28
CA GLU A 121 13.87 -5.68 8.72
C GLU A 121 14.01 -6.64 7.52
N TRP A 122 13.58 -6.20 6.33
CA TRP A 122 13.77 -6.94 5.09
C TRP A 122 15.26 -7.13 4.79
N ILE A 123 16.07 -6.09 4.98
CA ILE A 123 17.52 -6.09 4.70
C ILE A 123 18.26 -7.09 5.61
N GLN A 124 17.82 -7.24 6.87
CA GLN A 124 18.40 -8.18 7.81
C GLN A 124 18.11 -9.63 7.41
N THR A 125 16.92 -9.89 6.86
CA THR A 125 16.45 -11.24 6.49
C THR A 125 17.14 -11.79 5.24
N ILE A 126 17.50 -10.92 4.28
CA ILE A 126 18.20 -11.32 3.05
C ILE A 126 19.73 -11.49 3.21
N GLY A 127 20.26 -11.34 4.44
CA GLY A 127 21.66 -11.59 4.74
C GLY A 127 22.64 -10.72 3.94
N LEU A 128 22.28 -9.46 3.64
CA LEU A 128 23.26 -8.50 3.16
C LEU A 128 24.16 -8.11 4.34
N PRO A 129 25.45 -8.49 4.35
CA PRO A 129 26.33 -8.14 5.45
C PRO A 129 26.58 -6.63 5.40
N GLY A 130 25.98 -5.90 6.35
CA GLY A 130 26.32 -4.52 6.70
C GLY A 130 26.16 -3.49 5.58
N CYS A 131 25.00 -2.86 5.49
CA CYS A 131 24.98 -1.47 5.04
C CYS A 131 25.27 -0.62 6.29
N PRO A 132 26.44 0.06 6.39
CA PRO A 132 26.68 0.94 7.53
C PRO A 132 25.71 2.12 7.46
N ASP A 133 25.19 2.51 8.63
CA ASP A 133 24.43 3.73 8.80
C ASP A 133 25.21 4.91 8.20
N VAL A 134 24.60 5.61 7.24
CA VAL A 134 25.10 6.89 6.71
C VAL A 134 24.68 8.05 7.59
#